data_AF-A0A3D3P1P1-F1
#
_entry.id   AF-A0A3D3P1P1-F1
#
_cell.length_a   1.000
_cell.length_b   1.000
_cell.length_c   1.000
_cell.angle_alpha   90.00
_cell.angle_beta   90.00
_cell.angle_gamma   90.00
#
_symmetry.space_group_name_H-M   'P 1'
#
loop_
_entity.id
_entity.type
_entity.pdbx_description
1 polymer ?
#
loop_
_entity_poly.entity_id
_entity_poly.type
_entity_poly.pdbx_seq_one_letter_code
_entity_poly.pdbx_strand_id
1 'polypeptide(L)'
;MTYPSLLKVTAAETNVITEIQTPPIFDEIEVQSRWFSGNFSRDHLSNHGQKISIISPGEWNRGAGPDFINATIEVDGEIRHGPIELDLDSRNWELHGHNQSKYFNDVILHIVINDGGPTFFTRTSNHRDIPR
;
A
#
# COMPACT_ATOMS: atom_id res chain seq x y z
N MET A 1 -23.50 43.29 -3.61
CA MET A 1 -23.08 42.24 -2.66
C MET A 1 -21.56 42.13 -2.76
N THR A 2 -20.82 42.36 -1.68
CA THR A 2 -19.34 42.48 -1.70
C THR A 2 -18.68 41.29 -1.00
N TYR A 3 -17.43 40.96 -1.33
CA TYR A 3 -16.68 39.84 -0.72
C TYR A 3 -16.73 39.82 0.83
N PRO A 4 -16.66 40.97 1.53
CA PRO A 4 -16.81 41.01 2.99
C PRO A 4 -18.21 40.61 3.50
N SER A 5 -19.26 40.80 2.69
CA SER A 5 -20.64 40.39 3.04
C SER A 5 -20.86 38.88 2.90
N LEU A 6 -20.12 38.20 2.02
CA LEU A 6 -20.16 36.73 1.88
C LEU A 6 -19.53 36.04 3.10
N LEU A 7 -18.40 36.54 3.60
CA LEU A 7 -17.71 35.97 4.77
C LEU A 7 -18.57 35.99 6.03
N LYS A 8 -19.43 37.01 6.21
CA LYS A 8 -20.35 37.08 7.36
C LYS A 8 -21.49 36.04 7.30
N VAL A 9 -21.87 35.59 6.10
CA VAL A 9 -22.91 34.57 5.92
C VAL A 9 -22.33 33.17 6.12
N THR A 10 -21.07 32.94 5.73
CA THR A 10 -20.43 31.62 5.85
C THR A 10 -19.75 31.38 7.20
N ALA A 11 -19.42 32.44 7.95
CA ALA A 11 -18.72 32.32 9.23
C ALA A 11 -19.65 32.20 10.45
N ALA A 12 -20.97 32.37 10.27
CA ALA A 12 -21.93 32.23 11.35
C ALA A 12 -22.23 30.74 11.60
N GLU A 13 -21.46 30.19 12.54
CA GLU A 13 -21.93 29.31 13.61
C GLU A 13 -22.72 28.08 13.17
N THR A 14 -21.99 27.01 12.84
CA THR A 14 -21.97 25.73 13.59
C THR A 14 -21.05 24.80 12.78
N ASN A 15 -20.04 24.19 13.40
CA ASN A 15 -19.39 23.03 12.79
C ASN A 15 -20.42 21.89 12.80
N VAL A 16 -21.26 21.82 11.76
CA VAL A 16 -22.25 20.75 11.57
C VAL A 16 -21.57 19.39 11.44
N ILE A 17 -20.28 19.40 11.07
CA ILE A 17 -19.44 18.23 10.94
C ILE A 17 -18.48 18.24 12.13
N THR A 18 -18.70 17.33 13.08
CA THR A 18 -17.68 17.00 14.07
C THR A 18 -16.69 16.08 13.40
N GLU A 19 -15.40 16.41 13.43
CA GLU A 19 -14.35 15.49 13.00
C GLU A 19 -14.41 14.28 13.93
N ILE A 20 -14.90 13.15 13.42
CA ILE A 20 -15.02 11.94 14.20
C ILE A 20 -13.59 11.49 14.52
N GLN A 21 -13.19 11.55 15.79
CA GLN A 21 -11.87 11.12 16.29
C GLN A 21 -11.66 9.59 16.24
N THR A 22 -12.48 8.86 15.49
CA THR A 22 -12.20 7.45 15.23
C THR A 22 -11.01 7.38 14.29
N PRO A 23 -9.96 6.59 14.61
CA PRO A 23 -8.88 6.37 13.68
C PRO A 23 -9.47 5.94 12.34
N PRO A 24 -9.06 6.54 11.22
CA PRO A 24 -9.57 6.14 9.93
C PRO A 24 -9.34 4.64 9.75
N ILE A 25 -10.44 3.91 9.55
CA ILE A 25 -10.38 2.55 9.02
C ILE A 25 -10.09 2.75 7.54
N PHE A 26 -8.82 2.58 7.14
CA PHE A 26 -8.45 2.66 5.74
C PHE A 26 -8.92 1.41 5.02
N ASP A 27 -9.63 1.59 3.92
CA ASP A 27 -9.79 0.51 2.95
C ASP A 27 -8.48 0.37 2.15
N GLU A 28 -8.32 -0.78 1.49
CA GLU A 28 -7.11 -1.09 0.73
C GLU A 28 -6.91 -0.09 -0.42
N ILE A 29 -8.00 0.35 -1.06
CA ILE A 29 -7.94 1.30 -2.16
C ILE A 29 -7.41 2.67 -1.72
N GLU A 30 -7.73 3.15 -0.53
CA GLU A 30 -7.18 4.40 0.02
C GLU A 30 -5.69 4.25 0.32
N VAL A 31 -5.25 3.09 0.77
CA VAL A 31 -3.81 2.84 0.99
C VAL A 31 -3.06 2.80 -0.35
N GLN A 32 -3.60 2.11 -1.35
CA GLN A 32 -3.07 2.10 -2.72
C GLN A 32 -3.02 3.53 -3.30
N SER A 33 -4.05 4.36 -3.06
CA SER A 33 -4.10 5.76 -3.52
C SER A 33 -2.97 6.60 -2.92
N ARG A 34 -2.69 6.41 -1.62
CA ARG A 34 -1.61 7.08 -0.90
C ARG A 34 -0.24 6.60 -1.34
N TRP A 35 -0.10 5.30 -1.63
CA TRP A 35 1.11 4.73 -2.22
C TRP A 35 1.42 5.36 -3.56
N PHE A 36 0.43 5.39 -4.46
CA PHE A 36 0.56 6.00 -5.77
C PHE A 36 0.89 7.51 -5.69
N SER A 37 0.35 8.20 -4.68
CA SER A 37 0.61 9.62 -4.43
C SER A 37 1.99 9.91 -3.83
N GLY A 38 2.75 8.87 -3.42
CA GLY A 38 4.07 9.02 -2.81
C GLY A 38 4.05 9.42 -1.34
N ASN A 39 2.97 9.09 -0.61
CA ASN A 39 2.80 9.48 0.79
C ASN A 39 3.52 8.56 1.80
N PHE A 40 4.21 7.52 1.32
CA PHE A 40 5.00 6.61 2.14
C PHE A 40 6.49 6.83 1.93
N SER A 41 7.29 6.50 2.95
CA SER A 41 8.74 6.46 2.84
C SER A 41 9.18 5.52 1.72
N ARG A 42 10.35 5.77 1.15
CA ARG A 42 10.94 4.91 0.11
C ARG A 42 11.88 3.85 0.66
N ASP A 43 12.38 4.02 1.88
CA ASP A 43 13.34 3.11 2.49
C ASP A 43 12.72 2.33 3.64
N HIS A 44 12.86 1.01 3.62
CA HIS A 44 12.22 0.07 4.55
C HIS A 44 13.15 -1.09 4.93
N LEU A 45 12.78 -1.81 5.99
CA LEU A 45 13.36 -3.11 6.33
C LEU A 45 12.28 -4.17 6.19
N SER A 46 12.62 -5.25 5.48
CA SER A 46 11.70 -6.38 5.35
C SER A 46 11.56 -7.19 6.64
N ASN A 47 10.58 -8.09 6.66
CA ASN A 47 10.36 -9.13 7.66
C ASN A 47 11.57 -10.05 7.90
N HIS A 48 12.53 -10.10 6.98
CA HIS A 48 13.78 -10.84 7.10
C HIS A 48 15.02 -9.94 7.31
N GLY A 49 14.82 -8.63 7.49
CA GLY A 49 15.88 -7.67 7.79
C GLY A 49 16.64 -7.13 6.57
N GLN A 50 16.20 -7.48 5.37
CA GLN A 50 16.76 -6.96 4.12
C GLN A 50 16.41 -5.49 3.96
N LYS A 51 17.36 -4.68 3.50
CA LYS A 51 17.12 -3.27 3.18
C LYS A 51 16.39 -3.17 1.86
N ILE A 52 15.29 -2.43 1.84
CA ILE A 52 14.47 -2.20 0.66
C ILE A 52 14.46 -0.71 0.36
N SER A 53 14.77 -0.34 -0.87
CA SER A 53 14.57 1.02 -1.38
C SER A 53 13.65 1.01 -2.59
N ILE A 54 12.61 1.84 -2.57
CA ILE A 54 11.62 1.98 -3.63
C ILE A 54 12.12 3.03 -4.60
N ILE A 55 12.69 2.58 -5.73
CA ILE A 55 13.19 3.45 -6.80
C ILE A 55 12.01 3.99 -7.62
N SER A 56 11.07 3.12 -7.98
CA SER A 56 9.82 3.46 -8.66
C SER A 56 8.68 2.62 -8.08
N PRO A 57 7.56 3.22 -7.64
CA PRO A 57 6.41 2.50 -7.10
C PRO A 57 5.64 1.69 -8.15
N GLY A 58 5.95 1.89 -9.44
CA GLY A 58 5.25 1.27 -10.55
C GLY A 58 4.00 2.03 -10.99
N GLU A 59 3.22 1.38 -11.84
CA GLU A 59 1.95 1.87 -12.39
C GLU A 59 0.79 1.20 -11.65
N TRP A 60 -0.20 1.97 -11.20
CA TRP A 60 -1.37 1.42 -10.52
C TRP A 60 -2.23 0.60 -11.48
N ASN A 61 -2.29 -0.70 -11.24
CA ASN A 61 -3.14 -1.63 -11.96
C ASN A 61 -4.56 -1.58 -11.39
N ARG A 62 -5.54 -1.23 -12.21
CA ARG A 62 -6.97 -1.23 -11.86
C ARG A 62 -7.72 -2.45 -12.40
N GLY A 63 -6.97 -3.44 -12.89
CA GLY A 63 -7.47 -4.70 -13.44
C GLY A 63 -7.20 -5.86 -12.50
N ALA A 64 -7.23 -7.08 -13.06
CA ALA A 64 -6.85 -8.28 -12.32
C ALA A 64 -5.32 -8.37 -12.16
N GLY A 65 -4.89 -9.08 -11.11
CA GLY A 65 -3.47 -9.28 -10.81
C GLY A 65 -2.99 -8.32 -9.73
N PRO A 66 -1.66 -8.11 -9.62
CA PRO A 66 -1.10 -7.30 -8.55
C PRO A 66 -1.48 -5.83 -8.63
N ASP A 67 -1.51 -5.14 -7.49
CA ASP A 67 -1.94 -3.73 -7.38
C ASP A 67 -1.08 -2.76 -8.19
N PHE A 68 0.24 -2.98 -8.22
CA PHE A 68 1.17 -2.15 -8.98
C PHE A 68 2.02 -3.01 -9.90
N ILE A 69 2.16 -2.59 -11.15
CA ILE A 69 2.99 -3.26 -12.17
C ILE A 69 4.19 -2.41 -12.54
N ASN A 70 5.23 -3.01 -13.12
CA ASN A 70 6.42 -2.31 -13.61
C ASN A 70 7.13 -1.46 -12.53
N ALA A 71 7.11 -1.88 -11.27
CA ALA A 71 7.85 -1.24 -10.20
C ALA A 71 9.35 -1.57 -10.29
N THR A 72 10.17 -0.72 -9.69
CA THR A 72 11.61 -0.93 -9.53
C THR A 72 11.96 -0.72 -8.07
N ILE A 73 12.59 -1.73 -7.45
CA ILE A 73 13.08 -1.66 -6.08
C ILE A 73 14.53 -2.12 -6.03
N GLU A 74 15.23 -1.72 -4.98
CA GLU A 74 16.52 -2.28 -4.60
C GLU A 74 16.33 -3.09 -3.32
N VAL A 75 16.85 -4.33 -3.30
CA VAL A 75 16.87 -5.20 -2.11
C VAL A 75 18.32 -5.57 -1.82
N ASP A 76 18.87 -5.10 -0.69
CA ASP A 76 20.27 -5.30 -0.30
C ASP A 76 21.30 -4.98 -1.42
N GLY A 77 21.01 -3.95 -2.23
CA GLY A 77 21.86 -3.53 -3.36
C GLY A 77 21.57 -4.25 -4.68
N GLU A 78 20.64 -5.19 -4.73
CA GLU A 78 20.17 -5.85 -5.95
C GLU A 78 18.92 -5.15 -6.50
N ILE A 79 18.98 -4.66 -7.74
CA ILE A 79 17.82 -4.05 -8.40
C ILE A 79 16.89 -5.14 -8.93
N ARG A 80 15.60 -5.03 -8.57
CA ARG A 80 14.52 -5.91 -9.02
C ARG A 80 13.46 -5.11 -9.76
N HIS A 81 12.90 -5.71 -10.80
CA HIS A 81 11.82 -5.16 -11.61
C HIS A 81 10.63 -6.10 -11.60
N GLY A 82 9.43 -5.58 -11.40
CA GLY A 82 8.23 -6.41 -11.33
C GLY A 82 7.11 -5.79 -10.50
N PRO A 83 6.04 -6.56 -10.28
CA PRO A 83 4.86 -6.08 -9.58
C PRO A 83 5.00 -6.01 -8.05
N ILE A 84 4.21 -5.14 -7.43
CA ILE A 84 4.06 -4.99 -5.99
C ILE A 84 2.59 -5.25 -5.64
N GLU A 85 2.35 -5.97 -4.54
CA GLU A 85 1.03 -6.14 -3.93
C GLU A 85 0.93 -5.38 -2.62
N LEU A 86 -0.23 -4.83 -2.29
CA LEU A 86 -0.45 -4.05 -1.09
C LEU A 86 -1.69 -4.54 -0.32
N ASP A 87 -1.46 -5.14 0.83
CA ASP A 87 -2.52 -5.62 1.72
C ASP A 87 -2.57 -4.83 3.05
N LEU A 88 -3.76 -4.75 3.66
CA LEU A 88 -3.90 -4.20 5.00
C LEU A 88 -3.28 -5.10 6.09
N ASP A 89 -3.21 -6.41 5.84
CA ASP A 89 -2.75 -7.44 6.78
C ASP A 89 -2.00 -8.55 6.02
N SER A 90 -0.89 -9.03 6.57
CA SER A 90 -0.04 -10.02 5.88
C SER A 90 -0.75 -11.35 5.60
N ARG A 91 -1.84 -11.66 6.31
CA ARG A 91 -2.69 -12.85 6.08
C ARG A 91 -3.51 -12.77 4.81
N ASN A 92 -3.80 -11.56 4.32
CA ASN A 92 -4.61 -11.37 3.12
C ASN A 92 -3.96 -12.02 1.89
N TRP A 93 -2.63 -12.11 1.87
CA TRP A 93 -1.89 -12.88 0.86
C TRP A 93 -2.43 -14.31 0.65
N GLU A 94 -2.73 -15.02 1.75
CA GLU A 94 -3.32 -16.36 1.66
C GLU A 94 -4.85 -16.32 1.54
N LEU A 95 -5.54 -15.39 2.23
CA LEU A 95 -7.00 -15.27 2.20
C LEU A 95 -7.54 -14.92 0.81
N HIS A 96 -6.80 -14.11 0.05
CA HIS A 96 -7.09 -13.77 -1.35
C HIS A 96 -6.61 -14.84 -2.34
N GLY A 97 -5.84 -15.84 -1.87
CA GLY A 97 -5.34 -16.93 -2.70
C GLY A 97 -4.14 -16.56 -3.59
N HIS A 98 -3.44 -15.46 -3.31
CA HIS A 98 -2.25 -15.05 -4.06
C HIS A 98 -1.15 -16.11 -4.01
N ASN A 99 -1.03 -16.81 -2.88
CA ASN A 99 -0.09 -17.93 -2.70
C ASN A 99 -0.32 -19.13 -3.64
N GLN A 100 -1.48 -19.25 -4.29
CA GLN A 100 -1.80 -20.34 -5.22
C GLN A 100 -1.92 -19.86 -6.67
N SER A 101 -1.97 -18.55 -6.88
CA SER A 101 -2.22 -17.95 -8.17
C SER A 101 -0.91 -17.64 -8.90
N LYS A 102 -0.81 -18.11 -10.16
CA LYS A 102 0.37 -17.83 -10.99
C LYS A 102 0.51 -16.36 -11.35
N TYR A 103 -0.57 -15.57 -11.28
CA TYR A 103 -0.54 -14.13 -11.56
C TYR A 103 0.32 -13.34 -10.57
N PHE A 104 0.60 -13.92 -9.40
CA PHE A 104 1.39 -13.29 -8.34
C PHE A 104 2.82 -13.84 -8.25
N ASN A 105 3.22 -14.75 -9.16
CA ASN A 105 4.54 -15.37 -9.13
C ASN A 105 5.69 -14.40 -9.41
N ASP A 106 5.41 -13.28 -10.06
CA ASP A 106 6.42 -12.28 -10.39
C ASP A 106 6.48 -11.14 -9.36
N VAL A 107 5.60 -11.12 -8.35
CA VAL A 107 5.59 -10.09 -7.31
C VAL A 107 6.93 -10.05 -6.59
N ILE A 108 7.52 -8.86 -6.55
CA ILE A 108 8.88 -8.61 -6.03
C ILE A 108 8.87 -8.07 -4.60
N LEU A 109 7.72 -7.56 -4.14
CA LEU A 109 7.52 -6.98 -2.82
C LEU A 109 6.03 -7.04 -2.47
N HIS A 110 5.73 -7.40 -1.23
CA HIS A 110 4.38 -7.37 -0.67
C HIS A 110 4.34 -6.36 0.47
N ILE A 111 3.66 -5.24 0.29
CA ILE A 111 3.61 -4.17 1.29
C ILE A 111 2.43 -4.43 2.22
N VAL A 112 2.70 -4.44 3.52
CA VAL A 112 1.69 -4.72 4.55
C VAL A 112 1.57 -3.54 5.51
N ILE A 113 0.35 -3.04 5.73
CA ILE A 113 0.12 -1.92 6.65
C ILE A 113 0.13 -2.36 8.10
N ASN A 114 -0.49 -3.49 8.42
CA ASN A 114 -0.54 -4.03 9.77
C ASN A 114 0.13 -5.41 9.81
N ASP A 115 1.39 -5.45 10.26
CA ASP A 115 2.14 -6.71 10.44
C ASP A 115 2.40 -6.99 11.94
N GLY A 116 1.32 -7.17 12.70
CA GLY A 116 1.37 -7.37 14.15
C GLY A 116 1.33 -8.83 14.63
N GLY A 117 1.25 -9.80 13.71
CA GLY A 117 1.03 -11.22 14.01
C GLY A 117 2.30 -12.08 13.97
N PRO A 118 2.17 -13.41 14.16
CA PRO A 118 3.25 -14.33 13.81
C PRO A 118 3.63 -14.13 12.34
N THR A 119 4.92 -14.32 12.00
CA THR A 119 5.41 -14.14 10.65
C THR A 119 4.73 -15.13 9.69
N PHE A 120 3.68 -14.68 8.99
CA PHE A 120 3.11 -15.40 7.86
C PHE A 120 4.14 -15.44 6.74
N PHE A 121 4.24 -16.49 5.95
CA PHE A 121 5.20 -16.52 4.84
C PHE A 121 4.52 -15.97 3.58
N THR A 122 4.96 -14.81 3.11
CA THR A 122 4.52 -14.29 1.81
C THR A 122 5.29 -15.04 0.74
N ARG A 123 4.60 -15.92 0.02
CA ARG A 123 5.23 -16.79 -0.98
C ARG A 123 4.35 -16.96 -2.20
N THR A 124 5.01 -17.10 -3.34
CA THR A 124 4.38 -17.42 -4.62
C THR A 124 3.88 -18.87 -4.66
N SER A 125 3.16 -19.23 -5.73
CA SER A 125 2.67 -20.61 -5.96
C SER A 125 3.76 -21.66 -6.14
N ASN A 126 5.01 -21.25 -6.41
CA ASN A 126 6.16 -22.15 -6.48
C ASN A 126 7.02 -22.13 -5.19
N HIS A 127 6.50 -21.55 -4.11
CA HIS A 127 7.16 -21.41 -2.81
C HIS A 127 8.39 -20.50 -2.78
N ARG A 128 8.60 -19.64 -3.80
CA ARG A 128 9.55 -18.53 -3.68
C ARG A 128 9.03 -17.53 -2.66
N ASP A 129 9.86 -17.21 -1.68
CA ASP A 129 9.63 -16.15 -0.71
C ASP A 129 9.57 -14.78 -1.40
N ILE A 130 8.70 -13.91 -0.90
CA ILE A 130 8.56 -12.53 -1.34
C ILE A 130 8.82 -11.66 -0.11
N PRO A 131 9.77 -10.72 -0.19
CA PRO A 131 10.01 -9.82 0.93
C PRO A 131 8.74 -8.99 1.19
N ARG A 132 8.47 -8.74 2.46
CA ARG A 132 7.44 -7.80 2.91
C ARG A 132 7.99 -6.80 3.90
#